data_AF-A0A067D7F1-F1
#
_entry.id   AF-A0A067D7F1-F1
#
_cell.length_a   1.000
_cell.length_b   1.000
_cell.length_c   1.000
_cell.angle_alpha   90.00
_cell.angle_beta   90.00
_cell.angle_gamma   90.00
#
_symmetry.space_group_name_H-M   'P 1'
#
loop_
_entity.id
_entity.type
_entity.pdbx_description
1 polymer ?
#
loop_
_entity_poly.entity_id
_entity_poly.type
_entity_poly.pdbx_seq_one_letter_code
_entity_poly.pdbx_strand_id
1 'polypeptide(L)'
;MFAKALRSNAHVVAGVGAFTLGIAGGLHRPATESASTHSALQEIALRLRAIEQDLGLKSPEDAKPKYNNYPVLSPKHRSLMAKNLTPEIYHKLAGRATASGYTLDQAIQTGIDTPHLGVGIVAGDEESYVTFKELMDL
;
A
#
# COMPACT_ATOMS: atom_id res chain seq x y z
N MET A 1 -25.34 -9.02 -55.11
CA MET A 1 -25.59 -7.58 -54.96
C MET A 1 -25.59 -7.24 -53.46
N PHE A 2 -24.62 -6.42 -53.04
CA PHE A 2 -24.52 -5.63 -51.79
C PHE A 2 -24.32 -6.31 -50.40
N ALA A 3 -23.05 -6.56 -50.10
CA ALA A 3 -22.28 -6.21 -48.89
C ALA A 3 -22.96 -5.98 -47.52
N LYS A 4 -22.80 -6.99 -46.64
CA LYS A 4 -22.05 -6.97 -45.35
C LYS A 4 -21.68 -5.58 -44.77
N ALA A 5 -22.35 -5.18 -43.68
CA ALA A 5 -21.89 -4.14 -42.75
C ALA A 5 -21.42 -4.79 -41.43
N LEU A 6 -20.20 -5.33 -41.45
CA LEU A 6 -19.45 -5.64 -40.25
C LEU A 6 -18.90 -4.32 -39.67
N ARG A 7 -19.35 -3.93 -38.48
CA ARG A 7 -18.64 -2.94 -37.67
C ARG A 7 -17.37 -3.59 -37.14
N SER A 8 -16.26 -3.33 -37.83
CA SER A 8 -14.90 -3.48 -37.35
C SER A 8 -14.41 -2.08 -37.02
N ASN A 9 -14.01 -1.84 -35.77
CA ASN A 9 -13.01 -0.82 -35.45
C ASN A 9 -11.92 -1.52 -34.64
N ALA A 10 -11.17 -2.34 -35.36
CA ALA A 10 -9.87 -2.82 -34.94
C ALA A 10 -8.84 -1.72 -35.22
N HIS A 11 -7.95 -1.50 -34.25
CA HIS A 11 -6.65 -0.82 -34.37
C HIS A 11 -6.62 0.64 -34.85
N VAL A 12 -6.41 1.57 -33.89
CA VAL A 12 -5.51 2.72 -34.13
C VAL A 12 -4.49 2.76 -33.00
N VAL A 13 -3.36 2.12 -33.31
CA VAL A 13 -2.06 2.25 -32.64
C VAL A 13 -1.34 3.46 -33.25
N ALA A 14 -0.40 4.02 -32.48
CA ALA A 14 0.60 5.06 -32.81
C ALA A 14 0.07 6.50 -32.65
N GLY A 15 0.58 7.34 -31.75
CA GLY A 15 1.98 7.48 -31.35
C GLY A 15 2.70 8.42 -32.33
N VAL A 16 2.91 9.67 -31.89
CA VAL A 16 3.96 10.61 -32.33
C VAL A 16 3.99 10.99 -33.83
N GLY A 17 3.66 12.26 -34.12
CA GLY A 17 4.38 13.05 -35.14
C GLY A 17 3.59 13.64 -36.33
N ALA A 18 3.97 14.88 -36.66
CA ALA A 18 3.68 15.71 -37.86
C ALA A 18 2.34 16.51 -37.88
N PHE A 19 2.33 17.84 -37.70
CA PHE A 19 2.76 18.92 -38.62
C PHE A 19 1.86 18.95 -39.87
N THR A 20 0.79 19.76 -40.00
CA THR A 20 0.79 21.18 -40.38
C THR A 20 -0.64 21.65 -40.71
N LEU A 21 -0.93 22.94 -40.51
CA LEU A 21 -1.42 23.92 -41.52
C LEU A 21 -2.38 24.94 -40.88
N GLY A 22 -1.96 26.22 -40.83
CA GLY A 22 -2.64 27.29 -40.11
C GLY A 22 -3.82 27.92 -40.84
N ILE A 23 -4.52 28.85 -40.15
CA ILE A 23 -5.12 30.09 -40.68
C ILE A 23 -5.44 31.06 -39.51
N ALA A 24 -4.84 32.24 -39.62
CA ALA A 24 -5.24 33.61 -39.21
C ALA A 24 -5.96 33.90 -37.88
N GLY A 25 -5.31 34.71 -37.03
CA GLY A 25 -5.97 35.52 -35.99
C GLY A 25 -5.04 36.11 -34.92
N GLY A 26 -4.39 37.25 -35.22
CA GLY A 26 -4.08 38.34 -34.26
C GLY A 26 -3.34 38.04 -32.94
N LEU A 27 -2.01 38.03 -33.02
CA LEU A 27 -1.03 38.66 -32.12
C LEU A 27 -1.52 39.21 -30.73
N HIS A 28 -1.32 38.44 -29.66
CA HIS A 28 -0.55 38.81 -28.44
C HIS A 28 -0.64 37.66 -27.42
N ARG A 29 0.18 36.62 -27.60
CA ARG A 29 0.58 35.77 -26.48
C ARG A 29 1.86 36.39 -25.93
N PRO A 30 1.91 36.93 -24.70
CA PRO A 30 3.19 37.17 -24.08
C PRO A 30 3.89 35.82 -23.99
N ALA A 31 5.08 35.73 -24.59
CA ALA A 31 5.98 34.62 -24.39
C ALA A 31 6.40 34.66 -22.91
N THR A 32 5.66 33.97 -22.05
CA THR A 32 6.14 33.64 -20.71
C THR A 32 7.18 32.57 -20.89
N GLU A 33 8.42 33.05 -20.94
CA GLU A 33 9.65 32.44 -20.46
C GLU A 33 9.54 30.96 -20.08
N SER A 34 10.43 30.18 -20.68
CA SER A 34 10.76 28.79 -20.37
C SER A 34 11.06 28.59 -18.89
N ALA A 35 10.02 28.56 -18.06
CA ALA A 35 10.05 27.99 -16.74
C ALA A 35 10.18 26.48 -16.97
N SER A 36 11.38 25.95 -16.70
CA SER A 36 11.73 24.54 -16.85
C SER A 36 10.58 23.61 -16.45
N THR A 37 10.42 22.46 -17.10
CA THR A 37 9.43 21.44 -16.68
C THR A 37 9.47 21.18 -15.18
N HIS A 38 10.65 21.30 -14.56
CA HIS A 38 10.85 21.26 -13.12
C HIS A 38 10.05 22.33 -12.34
N SER A 39 10.05 23.59 -12.75
CA SER A 39 9.29 24.64 -12.05
C SER A 39 7.79 24.47 -12.20
N ALA A 40 7.31 23.99 -13.35
CA ALA A 40 5.90 23.66 -13.53
C ALA A 40 5.47 22.48 -12.62
N LEU A 41 6.30 21.43 -12.52
CA LEU A 41 6.06 20.31 -11.61
C LEU A 41 6.08 20.74 -10.14
N GLN A 42 6.96 21.67 -9.78
CA GLN A 42 7.08 22.19 -8.43
C GLN A 42 5.86 23.04 -8.05
N GLU A 43 5.34 23.83 -9.00
CA GLU A 43 4.09 24.57 -8.83
C GLU A 43 2.89 23.64 -8.67
N ILE A 44 2.80 22.59 -9.49
CA ILE A 44 1.74 21.58 -9.39
C ILE A 44 1.80 20.90 -8.01
N ALA A 45 2.99 20.52 -7.54
CA ALA A 45 3.16 19.90 -6.22
C ALA A 45 2.74 20.84 -5.07
N LEU A 46 3.04 22.13 -5.15
CA LEU A 46 2.61 23.12 -4.16
C LEU A 46 1.09 23.29 -4.14
N ARG A 47 0.45 23.33 -5.31
CA ARG A 47 -1.01 23.42 -5.42
C ARG A 47 -1.71 22.18 -4.87
N LEU A 48 -1.17 20.98 -5.11
CA LEU A 48 -1.69 19.74 -4.54
C LEU A 48 -1.65 19.74 -3.01
N ARG A 49 -0.53 20.18 -2.40
CA ARG A 49 -0.41 20.30 -0.94
C ARG A 49 -1.41 21.28 -0.34
N ALA A 50 -1.67 22.41 -1.02
CA ALA A 50 -2.67 23.38 -0.56
C ALA A 50 -4.09 22.79 -0.59
N ILE A 51 -4.42 22.01 -1.63
CA ILE A 51 -5.71 21.31 -1.74
C ILE A 51 -5.84 20.23 -0.66
N GLU A 52 -4.77 19.47 -0.39
CA GLU A 52 -4.74 18.47 0.70
C GLU A 52 -4.99 19.12 2.06
N GLN A 53 -4.38 20.29 2.32
CA GLN A 53 -4.58 21.05 3.56
C GLN A 53 -6.00 21.59 3.71
N ASP A 54 -6.58 22.13 2.65
CA ASP A 54 -7.96 22.69 2.65
C ASP A 54 -9.02 21.58 2.83
N LEU A 55 -8.79 20.42 2.21
CA LEU A 55 -9.63 19.24 2.38
C LEU A 55 -9.39 18.50 3.71
N GLY A 56 -8.41 18.94 4.51
CA GLY A 56 -8.05 18.30 5.78
C GLY A 56 -7.53 16.87 5.63
N LEU A 57 -7.02 16.51 4.45
CA LEU A 57 -6.44 15.20 4.19
C LEU A 57 -5.07 15.17 4.85
N LYS A 58 -4.97 14.45 5.97
CA LYS A 58 -3.71 14.23 6.68
C LYS A 58 -2.73 13.47 5.78
N SER A 59 -1.44 13.75 5.98
CA SER A 59 -0.32 13.16 5.25
C SER A 59 -0.50 11.64 5.09
N PRO A 60 -0.10 11.03 3.97
CA PRO A 60 -0.30 9.59 3.70
C PRO A 60 0.32 8.64 4.75
N GLU A 61 1.14 9.15 5.66
CA GLU A 61 1.61 8.42 6.85
C GLU A 61 0.54 8.23 7.94
N ASP A 62 -0.38 9.18 8.13
CA ASP A 62 -1.46 9.11 9.12
C ASP A 62 -2.62 8.22 8.68
N ALA A 63 -2.68 7.89 7.39
CA ALA A 63 -3.71 7.04 6.78
C ALA A 63 -3.36 5.55 6.77
N LYS A 64 -2.16 5.15 7.26
CA LYS A 64 -1.87 3.73 7.43
C LYS A 64 -2.76 3.18 8.55
N PRO A 65 -3.58 2.14 8.30
CA PRO A 65 -4.25 1.44 9.37
C PRO A 65 -3.23 1.09 10.46
N LYS A 66 -3.53 1.49 11.70
CA LYS A 66 -2.65 1.26 12.87
C LYS A 66 -2.22 -0.22 13.00
N TYR A 67 -2.99 -1.13 12.39
CA TYR A 67 -2.77 -2.56 12.36
C TYR A 67 -2.88 -3.12 10.93
N ASN A 68 -1.99 -2.71 10.03
CA ASN A 68 -2.02 -3.16 8.62
C ASN A 68 -1.79 -4.67 8.42
N ASN A 69 -1.25 -5.39 9.41
CA ASN A 69 -0.89 -6.81 9.29
C ASN A 69 -1.46 -7.69 10.42
N TYR A 70 -2.40 -7.17 11.22
CA TYR A 70 -2.96 -7.95 12.31
C TYR A 70 -3.81 -9.11 11.78
N PRO A 71 -3.62 -10.35 12.27
CA PRO A 71 -4.29 -11.52 11.72
C PRO A 71 -5.80 -11.50 12.00
N VAL A 72 -6.58 -11.98 11.04
CA VAL A 72 -8.03 -12.08 11.16
C VAL A 72 -8.41 -13.35 11.92
N LEU A 73 -8.66 -13.21 13.22
CA LEU A 73 -9.06 -14.32 14.09
C LEU A 73 -10.59 -14.48 14.07
N SER A 74 -11.06 -15.62 13.55
CA SER A 74 -12.47 -16.03 13.62
C SER A 74 -12.78 -16.79 14.93
N PRO A 75 -14.07 -16.93 15.33
CA PRO A 75 -14.48 -17.70 16.52
C PRO A 75 -14.04 -19.18 16.53
N LYS A 76 -13.53 -19.70 15.40
CA LYS A 76 -13.01 -21.06 15.29
C LYS A 76 -11.62 -21.21 15.92
N HIS A 77 -10.86 -20.12 16.06
CA HIS A 77 -9.52 -20.15 16.65
C HIS A 77 -9.65 -20.29 18.16
N ARG A 78 -9.24 -21.45 18.68
CA ARG A 78 -9.33 -21.77 20.12
C ARG A 78 -7.98 -21.76 20.83
N SER A 79 -6.93 -21.38 20.12
CA SER A 79 -5.56 -21.36 20.62
C SER A 79 -5.34 -20.32 21.72
N LEU A 80 -4.41 -20.59 22.62
CA LEU A 80 -3.98 -19.66 23.66
C LEU A 80 -3.40 -18.38 23.04
N MET A 81 -2.62 -18.54 21.97
CA MET A 81 -2.14 -17.42 21.17
C MET A 81 -3.31 -16.53 20.70
N ALA A 82 -4.37 -17.09 20.11
CA ALA A 82 -5.50 -16.29 19.64
C ALA A 82 -6.29 -15.58 20.75
N LYS A 83 -6.24 -16.08 22.00
CA LYS A 83 -6.89 -15.45 23.15
C LYS A 83 -6.07 -14.30 23.73
N ASN A 84 -4.75 -14.43 23.71
CA ASN A 84 -3.82 -13.49 24.32
C ASN A 84 -3.24 -12.48 23.31
N LEU A 85 -3.35 -12.75 22.00
CA LEU A 85 -2.91 -11.85 20.96
C LEU A 85 -3.85 -10.63 20.92
N THR A 86 -3.34 -9.50 21.39
CA THR A 86 -4.00 -8.19 21.24
C THR A 86 -3.31 -7.39 20.14
N PRO A 87 -4.00 -6.43 19.49
CA PRO A 87 -3.38 -5.56 18.50
C PRO A 87 -2.18 -4.78 19.05
N GLU A 88 -2.18 -4.46 20.35
CA GLU A 88 -1.08 -3.77 21.03
C GLU A 88 0.18 -4.64 21.14
N ILE A 89 0.02 -5.90 21.56
CA ILE A 89 1.12 -6.87 21.64
C ILE A 89 1.66 -7.16 20.24
N TYR A 90 0.77 -7.37 19.26
CA TYR A 90 1.17 -7.60 17.88
C TYR A 90 2.00 -6.45 17.33
N HIS A 91 1.60 -5.19 17.53
CA HIS A 91 2.37 -4.04 17.05
C HIS A 91 3.75 -3.93 17.69
N LYS A 92 3.88 -4.22 19.00
CA LYS A 92 5.18 -4.19 19.68
C LYS A 92 6.15 -5.26 19.17
N LEU A 93 5.62 -6.43 18.82
CA LEU A 93 6.41 -7.60 18.44
C LEU A 93 6.59 -7.75 16.92
N ALA A 94 5.73 -7.16 16.08
CA ALA A 94 5.76 -7.32 14.62
C ALA A 94 7.06 -6.82 13.97
N GLY A 95 7.73 -5.83 14.56
CA GLY A 95 9.03 -5.33 14.10
C GLY A 95 10.24 -6.06 14.70
N ARG A 96 10.03 -7.08 15.52
CA ARG A 96 11.09 -7.85 16.19
C ARG A 96 11.38 -9.13 15.41
N ALA A 97 12.66 -9.44 15.30
CA ALA A 97 13.16 -10.69 14.77
C ALA A 97 14.29 -11.17 15.66
N THR A 98 14.48 -12.49 15.73
CA THR A 98 15.62 -13.10 16.41
C THR A 98 16.89 -12.92 15.58
N ALA A 99 18.05 -13.25 16.15
CA ALA A 99 19.34 -13.23 15.46
C ALA A 99 19.35 -14.17 14.23
N SER A 100 18.54 -15.22 14.23
CA SER A 100 18.34 -16.10 13.08
C SER A 100 17.39 -15.54 12.03
N GLY A 101 16.77 -14.38 12.28
CA GLY A 101 15.76 -13.77 11.42
C GLY A 101 14.36 -14.37 11.58
N TYR A 102 14.08 -15.09 12.68
CA TYR A 102 12.75 -15.63 12.95
C TYR A 102 11.81 -14.52 13.40
N THR A 103 10.66 -14.38 12.74
CA THR A 103 9.72 -13.28 12.96
C THR A 103 8.48 -13.71 13.75
N LEU A 104 7.77 -12.74 14.34
CA LEU A 104 6.50 -13.01 15.02
C LEU A 104 5.49 -13.69 14.07
N ASP A 105 5.41 -13.23 12.82
CA ASP A 105 4.47 -13.78 11.84
C ASP A 105 4.72 -15.28 11.62
N GLN A 106 5.98 -15.71 11.56
CA GLN A 106 6.33 -17.13 11.45
C GLN A 106 5.93 -17.91 12.71
N ALA A 107 6.08 -17.32 13.89
CA ALA A 107 5.72 -17.95 15.16
C ALA A 107 4.21 -18.20 15.29
N ILE A 108 3.37 -17.26 14.83
CA ILE A 108 1.91 -17.33 14.95
C ILE A 108 1.22 -18.01 13.77
N GLN A 109 1.92 -18.19 12.64
CA GLN A 109 1.37 -18.74 11.40
C GLN A 109 0.63 -20.06 11.64
N THR A 110 1.21 -20.96 12.44
CA THR A 110 0.57 -22.24 12.75
C THR A 110 -0.77 -22.06 13.46
N GLY A 111 -0.89 -21.09 14.38
CA GLY A 111 -2.11 -20.85 15.12
C GLY A 111 -3.22 -20.20 14.29
N ILE A 112 -2.84 -19.49 13.23
CA ILE A 112 -3.76 -18.90 12.26
C ILE A 112 -4.24 -19.98 11.27
N ASP A 113 -3.33 -20.76 10.71
CA ASP A 113 -3.66 -21.77 9.69
C ASP A 113 -4.41 -22.98 10.28
N THR A 114 -4.11 -23.32 11.54
CA THR A 114 -4.70 -24.48 12.22
C THR A 114 -5.51 -24.07 13.47
N PRO A 115 -6.77 -23.63 13.29
CA PRO A 115 -7.59 -23.05 14.37
C PRO A 115 -7.94 -24.02 15.50
N HIS A 116 -7.74 -25.32 15.30
CA HIS A 116 -7.99 -26.38 16.29
C HIS A 116 -6.85 -26.58 17.30
N LEU A 117 -5.69 -25.95 17.10
CA LEU A 117 -4.56 -26.05 18.02
C LEU A 117 -4.84 -25.39 19.36
N GLY A 118 -4.29 -25.99 20.43
CA GLY A 118 -4.41 -25.47 21.79
C GLY A 118 -3.48 -24.28 22.07
N VAL A 119 -2.22 -24.31 21.62
CA VAL A 119 -1.23 -23.26 21.91
C VAL A 119 -1.18 -22.22 20.79
N GLY A 120 -0.90 -22.65 19.56
CA GLY A 120 -0.95 -21.80 18.37
C GLY A 120 0.24 -20.83 18.18
N ILE A 121 1.32 -21.00 18.93
CA ILE A 121 2.60 -20.28 18.74
C ILE A 121 3.77 -21.27 18.81
N VAL A 122 4.80 -21.05 17.99
CA VAL A 122 5.99 -21.90 17.91
C VAL A 122 7.26 -21.06 18.04
N ALA A 123 8.16 -21.49 18.92
CA ALA A 123 9.51 -20.96 19.02
C ALA A 123 10.40 -21.60 17.94
N GLY A 124 11.01 -20.78 17.09
CA GLY A 124 11.94 -21.24 16.04
C GLY A 124 13.36 -21.45 16.55
N ASP A 125 13.72 -20.76 17.63
CA ASP A 125 15.03 -20.77 18.28
C ASP A 125 14.88 -20.48 19.79
N GLU A 126 15.98 -20.59 20.53
CA GLU A 126 16.04 -20.27 21.96
C GLU A 126 15.74 -18.80 22.28
N GLU A 127 16.09 -17.90 21.35
CA GLU A 127 15.89 -16.46 21.51
C GLU A 127 14.41 -16.06 21.38
N SER A 128 13.59 -16.88 20.71
CA SER A 128 12.15 -16.65 20.54
C SER A 128 11.43 -16.45 21.88
N TYR A 129 11.85 -17.16 22.93
CA TYR A 129 11.28 -17.02 24.28
C TYR A 129 11.59 -15.67 24.94
N VAL A 130 12.70 -15.03 24.54
CA VAL A 130 13.10 -13.71 25.06
C VAL A 130 12.52 -12.60 24.18
N THR A 131 12.60 -12.75 22.86
CA THR A 131 12.16 -11.75 21.88
C THR A 131 10.65 -11.61 21.84
N PHE A 132 9.90 -12.71 21.98
CA PHE A 132 8.43 -12.73 21.98
C PHE A 132 7.83 -12.99 23.36
N LYS A 133 8.59 -12.68 24.42
CA LYS A 133 8.21 -12.89 25.83
C LYS A 133 6.84 -12.32 26.19
N GLU A 134 6.49 -11.15 25.68
CA GLU A 134 5.18 -10.51 25.94
C GLU A 134 3.99 -11.39 25.51
N LEU A 135 4.17 -12.31 24.55
CA LEU A 135 3.12 -13.22 24.08
C LEU A 135 3.31 -14.66 24.62
N MET A 136 4.57 -15.12 24.77
CA MET A 136 4.86 -16.49 25.21
C MET A 136 4.73 -16.72 26.73
N ASP A 137 4.80 -15.66 27.54
CA ASP A 137 4.63 -15.75 29.01
C ASP A 137 3.15 -15.72 29.48
N LEU A 138 2.20 -15.48 28.57
CA LEU A 138 0.77 -15.32 28.84
C LEU A 138 -0.01 -16.64 28.75
#